data_AF-A0A7Y7TWL7-F1
#
_entry.id   AF-A0A7Y7TWL7-F1
#
_cell.length_a   1.000
_cell.length_b   1.000
_cell.length_c   1.000
_cell.angle_alpha   90.00
_cell.angle_beta   90.00
_cell.angle_gamma   90.00
#
_symmetry.space_group_name_H-M   'P 1'
#
loop_
_entity.id
_entity.type
_entity.pdbx_description
1 polymer ?
#
loop_
_entity_poly.entity_id
_entity_poly.type
_entity_poly.pdbx_seq_one_letter_code
_entity_poly.pdbx_strand_id
1 'polypeptide(L)'
;MRLFYRLIAFLFITLASCNDERPKIIKLVYFAGQNLTYDSLNNPHLSIRKYLEYTENSKIKVAKGHLYYDSIAPLFGLDKFFEMEKDSAIQNIINKTLVNKKFDSTYYGNESPWYYFFLYETSDNKIVKIGFHKKVLPDDLKKLYSYLDSLTTFKDRKDIKPFEADYLVVELEKELFRIHPPVTRVNRDSLKQLRYIEPKGKEFE
;
A
#
# COMPACT_ATOMS: atom_id res chain seq x y z
N MET A 1 -33.96 23.05 44.58
CA MET A 1 -32.82 23.82 44.02
C MET A 1 -31.53 23.02 43.80
N ARG A 2 -31.10 22.11 44.70
CA ARG A 2 -29.81 21.36 44.53
C ARG A 2 -29.75 20.40 43.33
N LEU A 3 -30.87 19.88 42.83
CA LEU A 3 -30.88 18.99 41.64
C LEU A 3 -30.65 19.73 40.32
N PHE A 4 -31.07 20.98 40.21
CA PHE A 4 -30.99 21.75 38.96
C PHE A 4 -29.53 22.09 38.60
N TYR A 5 -28.72 22.42 39.61
CA TYR A 5 -27.28 22.68 39.43
C TYR A 5 -26.49 21.44 39.00
N ARG A 6 -26.90 20.23 39.43
CA ARG A 6 -26.25 18.98 39.02
C ARG A 6 -26.53 18.65 37.55
N LEU A 7 -27.73 18.97 37.06
CA LEU A 7 -28.12 18.75 35.67
C LEU A 7 -27.39 19.72 34.71
N ILE A 8 -27.28 20.99 35.11
CA ILE A 8 -26.53 22.01 34.35
C ILE A 8 -25.03 21.67 34.32
N ALA A 9 -24.44 21.25 35.45
CA ALA A 9 -23.04 20.82 35.48
C ALA A 9 -22.78 19.58 34.60
N PHE A 10 -23.71 18.62 34.54
CA PHE A 10 -23.61 17.48 33.63
C PHE A 10 -23.72 17.91 32.14
N LEU A 11 -24.54 18.91 31.84
CA LEU A 11 -24.66 19.48 30.50
C LEU A 11 -23.38 20.22 30.06
N PHE A 12 -22.73 20.94 30.98
CA PHE A 12 -21.44 21.59 30.70
C PHE A 12 -20.28 20.59 30.59
N ILE A 13 -20.28 19.50 31.38
CA ILE A 13 -19.26 18.45 31.26
C ILE A 13 -19.44 17.63 29.97
N THR A 14 -20.67 17.50 29.46
CA THR A 14 -20.94 16.85 28.16
C THR A 14 -20.64 17.75 26.97
N LEU A 15 -20.80 19.07 27.08
CA LEU A 15 -20.40 20.03 26.04
C LEU A 15 -18.89 20.35 26.03
N ALA A 16 -18.21 20.20 27.16
CA ALA A 16 -16.74 20.30 27.25
C ALA A 16 -16.03 18.97 26.90
N SER A 17 -16.78 17.89 26.71
CA SER A 17 -16.24 16.61 26.25
C SER A 17 -16.36 16.52 24.74
N CYS A 18 -15.19 16.44 24.08
CA CYS A 18 -15.00 15.97 22.72
C CYS A 18 -15.35 16.95 21.59
N ASN A 19 -14.63 18.08 21.53
CA ASN A 19 -14.31 18.73 20.27
C ASN A 19 -12.87 18.40 19.83
N ASP A 20 -12.42 17.16 20.10
CA ASP A 20 -11.24 16.62 19.45
C ASP A 20 -11.64 16.33 18.01
N GLU A 21 -11.42 17.30 17.12
CA GLU A 21 -11.48 17.05 15.69
C GLU A 21 -10.55 15.87 15.40
N ARG A 22 -11.14 14.71 15.09
CA ARG A 22 -10.35 13.52 14.78
C ARG A 22 -9.46 13.84 13.59
N PRO A 23 -8.19 13.43 13.62
CA PRO A 23 -7.26 13.72 12.54
C PRO A 23 -7.80 13.14 11.23
N LYS A 24 -7.77 13.96 10.17
CA LYS A 24 -8.23 13.55 8.83
C LYS A 24 -7.08 12.94 8.05
N ILE A 25 -7.39 12.10 7.07
CA ILE A 25 -6.36 11.60 6.13
C ILE A 25 -6.10 12.68 5.08
N ILE A 26 -4.89 13.24 5.08
CA ILE A 26 -4.45 14.26 4.10
C ILE A 26 -3.81 13.62 2.87
N LYS A 27 -3.23 12.42 3.03
CA LYS A 27 -2.65 11.64 1.95
C LYS A 27 -2.86 10.15 2.18
N LEU A 28 -3.19 9.41 1.13
CA LEU A 28 -3.25 7.96 1.12
C LEU A 28 -2.63 7.44 -0.17
N VAL A 29 -1.68 6.53 -0.05
CA VAL A 29 -1.17 5.71 -1.14
C VAL A 29 -1.60 4.27 -0.92
N TYR A 30 -2.31 3.74 -1.90
CA TYR A 30 -2.59 2.32 -2.04
C TYR A 30 -1.74 1.78 -3.19
N PHE A 31 -1.05 0.67 -2.96
CA PHE A 31 -0.45 -0.06 -4.06
C PHE A 31 -0.49 -1.58 -3.85
N ALA A 32 -0.46 -2.29 -4.98
CA ALA A 32 -0.27 -3.74 -5.05
C ALA A 32 0.95 -4.02 -5.93
N GLY A 33 1.98 -4.60 -5.33
CA GLY A 33 3.22 -4.99 -5.97
C GLY A 33 3.49 -6.48 -5.90
N GLN A 34 4.40 -6.95 -6.75
CA GLN A 34 4.83 -8.33 -6.81
C GLN A 34 6.36 -8.37 -6.80
N ASN A 35 6.93 -9.06 -5.83
CA ASN A 35 8.38 -9.22 -5.63
C ASN A 35 9.16 -7.92 -5.36
N LEU A 36 10.28 -8.07 -4.66
CA LEU A 36 11.43 -7.19 -4.78
C LEU A 36 12.37 -7.84 -5.81
N THR A 37 12.90 -7.07 -6.74
CA THR A 37 13.77 -7.60 -7.79
C THR A 37 14.88 -6.61 -8.16
N TYR A 38 15.62 -6.94 -9.21
CA TYR A 38 16.60 -6.06 -9.84
C TYR A 38 16.23 -5.88 -11.30
N ASP A 39 16.35 -4.64 -11.81
CA ASP A 39 16.24 -4.36 -13.25
C ASP A 39 17.47 -4.87 -14.03
N SER A 40 17.52 -4.64 -15.34
CA SER A 40 18.66 -5.07 -16.18
C SER A 40 20.00 -4.40 -15.84
N LEU A 41 20.01 -3.30 -15.08
CA LEU A 41 21.20 -2.59 -14.61
C LEU A 41 21.57 -2.95 -13.16
N ASN A 42 20.92 -3.98 -12.59
CA ASN A 42 21.03 -4.38 -11.19
C ASN A 42 20.56 -3.31 -10.18
N ASN A 43 19.70 -2.38 -10.59
CA ASN A 43 19.07 -1.46 -9.64
C ASN A 43 17.95 -2.18 -8.87
N PRO A 44 17.88 -2.03 -7.54
CA PRO A 44 16.72 -2.42 -6.73
C PRO A 44 15.42 -1.91 -7.33
N HIS A 45 14.43 -2.79 -7.43
CA HIS A 45 13.10 -2.46 -7.94
C HIS A 45 11.99 -3.21 -7.21
N LEU A 46 11.09 -2.48 -6.55
CA LEU A 46 9.76 -2.94 -6.13
C LEU A 46 8.78 -2.88 -7.32
N SER A 47 8.40 -4.03 -7.86
CA SER A 47 7.52 -4.09 -9.04
C SER A 47 6.06 -3.84 -8.67
N ILE A 48 5.63 -2.58 -8.74
CA ILE A 48 4.25 -2.17 -8.48
C ILE A 48 3.39 -2.44 -9.72
N ARG A 49 2.27 -3.14 -9.50
CA ARG A 49 1.31 -3.51 -10.55
C ARG A 49 0.12 -2.57 -10.59
N LYS A 50 -0.27 -2.04 -9.43
CA LYS A 50 -1.36 -1.08 -9.25
C LYS A 50 -0.93 -0.05 -8.23
N TYR A 51 -1.20 1.22 -8.52
CA TYR A 51 -0.88 2.35 -7.66
C TYR A 51 -2.04 3.35 -7.70
N LEU A 52 -2.41 3.87 -6.54
CA LEU A 52 -3.36 4.97 -6.39
C LEU A 52 -2.87 5.88 -5.27
N GLU A 53 -2.82 7.18 -5.56
CA GLU A 53 -2.47 8.23 -4.61
C GLU A 53 -3.62 9.24 -4.52
N TYR A 54 -4.17 9.34 -3.32
CA TYR A 54 -5.11 10.38 -2.91
C TYR A 54 -4.36 11.42 -2.09
N THR A 55 -4.50 12.69 -2.44
CA THR A 55 -4.01 13.84 -1.67
C THR A 55 -5.12 14.87 -1.55
N GLU A 56 -5.44 15.37 -0.35
CA GLU A 56 -6.64 16.18 -0.04
C GLU A 56 -6.89 17.38 -0.96
N ASN A 57 -5.85 18.00 -1.53
CA ASN A 57 -5.96 19.17 -2.40
C ASN A 57 -5.52 18.95 -3.87
N SER A 58 -5.26 17.71 -4.27
CA SER A 58 -4.81 17.36 -5.64
C SER A 58 -5.72 16.36 -6.36
N LYS A 59 -5.56 16.18 -7.66
CA LYS A 59 -6.20 15.07 -8.38
C LYS A 59 -5.69 13.73 -7.84
N ILE A 60 -6.51 12.69 -7.99
CA ILE A 60 -6.10 11.32 -7.62
C ILE A 60 -5.21 10.81 -8.74
N LYS A 61 -3.96 10.47 -8.40
CA LYS A 61 -3.05 9.87 -9.36
C LYS A 61 -3.24 8.36 -9.33
N VAL A 62 -3.33 7.77 -10.51
CA VAL A 62 -3.42 6.32 -10.66
C VAL A 62 -2.34 5.89 -11.63
N ALA A 63 -1.61 4.84 -11.27
CA ALA A 63 -0.60 4.26 -12.12
C ALA A 63 -0.72 2.74 -12.18
N LYS A 64 -0.33 2.20 -13.32
CA LYS A 64 -0.24 0.76 -13.56
C LYS A 64 1.17 0.45 -14.01
N GLY A 65 1.66 -0.69 -13.54
CA GLY A 65 2.98 -1.15 -13.87
C GLY A 65 3.03 -2.58 -14.35
N HIS A 66 4.20 -2.93 -14.86
CA HIS A 66 4.55 -4.22 -15.38
C HIS A 66 5.74 -4.79 -14.62
N LEU A 67 6.02 -6.07 -14.87
CA LEU A 67 7.08 -6.81 -14.21
C LEU A 67 8.24 -6.79 -15.19
N TYR A 68 9.31 -6.12 -14.79
CA TYR A 68 10.48 -5.91 -15.60
C TYR A 68 11.57 -6.85 -15.11
N TYR A 69 11.95 -7.81 -15.95
CA TYR A 69 13.08 -8.69 -15.67
C TYR A 69 14.26 -8.32 -16.56
N ASP A 70 14.09 -8.37 -17.88
CA ASP A 70 15.22 -8.28 -18.84
C ASP A 70 15.28 -6.93 -19.56
N SER A 71 14.79 -5.88 -18.91
CA SER A 71 14.80 -4.51 -19.45
C SER A 71 15.00 -3.50 -18.33
N ILE A 72 15.41 -2.29 -18.72
CA ILE A 72 15.50 -1.16 -17.80
C ILE A 72 14.07 -0.83 -17.39
N ALA A 73 13.79 -0.99 -16.10
CA ALA A 73 12.47 -0.73 -15.57
C ALA A 73 12.28 0.79 -15.41
N PRO A 74 11.11 1.35 -15.73
CA PRO A 74 10.73 2.65 -15.19
C PRO A 74 10.66 2.56 -13.66
N LEU A 75 10.67 3.70 -12.98
CA LEU A 75 10.57 3.76 -11.51
C LEU A 75 9.35 2.97 -11.02
N PHE A 76 9.57 2.02 -10.10
CA PHE A 76 8.57 1.05 -9.61
C PHE A 76 7.89 0.18 -10.68
N GLY A 77 8.39 0.17 -11.91
CA GLY A 77 7.82 -0.58 -13.03
C GLY A 77 6.51 0.04 -13.53
N LEU A 78 6.20 1.27 -13.11
CA LEU A 78 5.01 2.00 -13.50
C LEU A 78 5.25 2.67 -14.85
N ASP A 79 4.38 2.43 -15.83
CA ASP A 79 4.55 2.91 -17.21
C ASP A 79 3.29 3.51 -17.83
N LYS A 80 2.14 3.38 -17.14
CA LYS A 80 0.84 3.93 -17.53
C LYS A 80 0.27 4.75 -16.39
N PHE A 81 -0.20 5.94 -16.70
CA PHE A 81 -0.51 6.95 -15.68
C PHE A 81 -1.73 7.76 -16.04
N PHE A 82 -2.60 8.06 -15.08
CA PHE A 82 -3.68 9.00 -15.31
C PHE A 82 -4.10 9.68 -14.01
N GLU A 83 -4.81 10.78 -14.17
CA GLU A 83 -5.45 11.49 -13.07
C GLU A 83 -6.97 11.31 -13.10
N MET A 84 -7.56 11.27 -11.91
CA MET A 84 -9.00 11.32 -11.72
C MET A 84 -9.35 12.55 -10.90
N GLU A 85 -10.47 13.18 -11.24
CA GLU A 85 -11.06 14.17 -10.35
C GLU A 85 -11.40 13.53 -9.01
N LYS A 86 -11.29 14.32 -7.95
CA LYS A 86 -11.70 13.86 -6.64
C LYS A 86 -13.21 13.64 -6.61
N ASP A 87 -13.59 12.60 -5.87
CA ASP A 87 -14.97 12.39 -5.46
C ASP A 87 -15.03 12.41 -3.92
N SER A 88 -15.99 13.16 -3.40
CA SER A 88 -16.37 13.17 -1.99
C SER A 88 -16.62 11.76 -1.43
N ALA A 89 -17.09 10.82 -2.25
CA ALA A 89 -17.27 9.42 -1.86
C ALA A 89 -15.95 8.74 -1.49
N ILE A 90 -14.87 9.04 -2.22
CA ILE A 90 -13.52 8.49 -1.97
C ILE A 90 -12.98 9.01 -0.64
N GLN A 91 -13.07 10.32 -0.40
CA GLN A 91 -12.64 10.91 0.87
C GLN A 91 -13.45 10.34 2.05
N ASN A 92 -14.76 10.18 1.87
CA ASN A 92 -15.64 9.63 2.89
C ASN A 92 -15.30 8.17 3.25
N ILE A 93 -15.08 7.29 2.26
CA ILE A 93 -14.73 5.90 2.55
C ILE A 93 -13.35 5.77 3.19
N ILE A 94 -12.38 6.60 2.79
CA ILE A 94 -11.03 6.65 3.38
C ILE A 94 -11.13 7.07 4.85
N ASN A 95 -11.72 8.23 5.14
CA ASN A 95 -11.82 8.74 6.50
C ASN A 95 -12.68 7.82 7.39
N LYS A 96 -13.82 7.34 6.88
CA LYS A 96 -14.70 6.45 7.65
C LYS A 96 -14.01 5.15 8.04
N THR A 97 -13.16 4.61 7.16
CA THR A 97 -12.43 3.37 7.40
C THR A 97 -11.23 3.60 8.30
N LEU A 98 -10.33 4.52 7.93
CA LEU A 98 -8.98 4.63 8.52
C LEU A 98 -8.89 5.50 9.77
N VAL A 99 -9.76 6.50 9.94
CA VAL A 99 -9.71 7.42 11.10
C VAL A 99 -10.48 6.87 12.30
N ASN A 100 -11.58 6.16 12.03
CA ASN A 100 -12.51 5.75 13.08
C ASN A 100 -12.19 4.40 13.73
N LYS A 101 -11.19 3.69 13.22
CA LYS A 101 -10.84 2.34 13.66
C LYS A 101 -9.33 2.23 13.84
N LYS A 102 -8.93 1.38 14.78
CA LYS A 102 -7.53 0.97 14.92
C LYS A 102 -7.32 -0.30 14.12
N PHE A 103 -6.24 -0.34 13.37
CA PHE A 103 -5.81 -1.52 12.62
C PHE A 103 -4.39 -1.87 13.02
N ASP A 104 -4.07 -3.15 12.89
CA ASP A 104 -2.71 -3.65 13.01
C ASP A 104 -1.89 -3.18 11.81
N SER A 105 -0.58 -3.10 11.98
CA SER A 105 0.34 -2.69 10.92
C SER A 105 0.54 -3.78 9.85
N THR A 106 0.18 -5.03 10.14
CA THR A 106 0.35 -6.15 9.20
C THR A 106 -0.80 -7.16 9.23
N TYR A 107 -1.21 -7.59 8.04
CA TYR A 107 -2.19 -8.66 7.80
C TYR A 107 -1.67 -9.60 6.72
N TYR A 108 -0.68 -10.43 7.04
CA TYR A 108 -0.13 -11.42 6.11
C TYR A 108 -0.63 -12.83 6.44
N GLY A 109 -0.95 -13.60 5.39
CA GLY A 109 -1.08 -15.06 5.50
C GLY A 109 0.24 -15.73 5.14
N ASN A 110 0.38 -17.03 5.43
CA ASN A 110 1.64 -17.78 5.26
C ASN A 110 2.21 -17.84 3.82
N GLU A 111 1.52 -17.34 2.80
CA GLU A 111 1.86 -17.61 1.41
C GLU A 111 1.51 -16.42 0.50
N SER A 112 2.43 -15.47 0.28
CA SER A 112 2.41 -14.69 -0.96
C SER A 112 3.67 -13.87 -1.23
N PRO A 113 4.18 -13.88 -2.47
CA PRO A 113 5.20 -12.94 -2.94
C PRO A 113 4.64 -11.54 -3.28
N TRP A 114 3.42 -11.25 -2.82
CA TRP A 114 2.70 -10.02 -3.14
C TRP A 114 2.78 -9.05 -1.97
N TYR A 115 3.11 -7.80 -2.29
CA TYR A 115 3.19 -6.69 -1.37
C TYR A 115 1.99 -5.78 -1.58
N TYR A 116 1.04 -5.79 -0.65
CA TYR A 116 -0.06 -4.82 -0.66
C TYR A 116 0.08 -3.89 0.52
N PHE A 117 -0.08 -2.59 0.28
CA PHE A 117 0.07 -1.60 1.34
C PHE A 117 -1.00 -0.52 1.25
N PHE A 118 -1.44 -0.08 2.43
CA PHE A 118 -1.97 1.26 2.65
C PHE A 118 -0.92 2.06 3.40
N LEU A 119 -0.47 3.16 2.79
CA LEU A 119 0.42 4.14 3.41
C LEU A 119 -0.35 5.45 3.51
N TYR A 120 -0.49 6.02 4.69
CA TYR A 120 -1.25 7.26 4.83
C TYR A 120 -0.66 8.21 5.84
N GLU A 121 -0.92 9.49 5.59
CA GLU A 121 -0.55 10.61 6.43
C GLU A 121 -1.82 11.30 6.91
N THR A 122 -1.87 11.57 8.21
CA THR A 122 -2.95 12.29 8.86
C THR A 122 -2.62 13.78 9.03
N SER A 123 -3.63 14.60 9.30
CA SER A 123 -3.49 16.05 9.51
C SER A 123 -2.63 16.45 10.72
N ASP A 124 -2.35 15.52 11.63
CA ASP A 124 -1.40 15.67 12.75
C ASP A 124 0.01 15.14 12.41
N ASN A 125 0.31 14.94 11.12
CA ASN A 125 1.59 14.46 10.56
C ASN A 125 1.98 13.04 10.99
N LYS A 126 1.01 12.20 11.40
CA LYS A 126 1.28 10.80 11.69
C LYS A 126 1.28 10.00 10.39
N ILE A 127 2.40 9.31 10.14
CA ILE A 127 2.52 8.35 9.04
C ILE A 127 2.15 6.95 9.56
N VAL A 128 1.27 6.27 8.84
CA VAL A 128 0.84 4.90 9.14
C VAL A 128 1.05 4.01 7.92
N LYS A 129 1.56 2.80 8.17
CA LYS A 129 1.80 1.76 7.18
C LYS A 129 1.02 0.52 7.58
N ILE A 130 0.17 0.02 6.68
CA ILE A 130 -0.55 -1.24 6.84
C ILE A 130 -0.16 -2.13 5.67
N GLY A 131 0.71 -3.11 5.91
CA GLY A 131 1.03 -4.18 4.96
C GLY A 131 -0.02 -5.28 5.03
N PHE A 132 -0.50 -5.80 3.91
CA PHE A 132 -1.56 -6.79 3.93
C PHE A 132 -1.51 -7.79 2.79
N HIS A 133 -2.30 -8.84 2.92
CA HIS A 133 -2.70 -9.73 1.86
C HIS A 133 -4.23 -9.72 1.72
N LYS A 134 -4.73 -9.58 0.48
CA LYS A 134 -6.16 -9.36 0.18
C LYS A 134 -7.14 -10.39 0.76
N LYS A 135 -6.68 -11.59 1.13
CA LYS A 135 -7.51 -12.67 1.68
C LYS A 135 -7.70 -12.60 3.21
N VAL A 136 -6.86 -11.85 3.93
CA VAL A 136 -6.82 -11.85 5.41
C VAL A 136 -7.07 -10.46 6.01
N LEU A 137 -7.59 -9.53 5.21
CA LEU A 137 -7.98 -8.20 5.67
C LEU A 137 -9.27 -8.24 6.51
N PRO A 138 -9.36 -7.45 7.60
CA PRO A 138 -10.62 -7.12 8.25
C PRO A 138 -11.64 -6.53 7.26
N ASP A 139 -12.93 -6.74 7.51
CA ASP A 139 -14.01 -6.39 6.57
C ASP A 139 -14.00 -4.94 6.09
N ASP A 140 -13.70 -3.97 6.97
CA ASP A 140 -13.65 -2.56 6.57
C ASP A 140 -12.48 -2.26 5.63
N LEU A 141 -11.29 -2.79 5.94
CA LEU A 141 -10.13 -2.65 5.06
C LEU A 141 -10.34 -3.41 3.75
N LYS A 142 -11.05 -4.53 3.77
CA LYS A 142 -11.42 -5.28 2.56
C LYS A 142 -12.36 -4.49 1.67
N LYS A 143 -13.33 -3.76 2.24
CA LYS A 143 -14.21 -2.84 1.50
C LYS A 143 -13.42 -1.70 0.89
N LEU A 144 -12.55 -1.05 1.66
CA LEU A 144 -11.67 0.01 1.17
C LEU A 144 -10.76 -0.49 0.05
N TYR A 145 -10.07 -1.63 0.26
CA TYR A 145 -9.25 -2.30 -0.75
C TYR A 145 -10.03 -2.55 -2.03
N SER A 146 -11.19 -3.18 -1.94
CA SER A 146 -11.98 -3.54 -3.13
C SER A 146 -12.42 -2.31 -3.91
N TYR A 147 -12.79 -1.24 -3.20
CA TYR A 147 -13.15 0.02 -3.81
C TYR A 147 -11.95 0.67 -4.52
N LEU A 148 -10.81 0.83 -3.84
CA LEU A 148 -9.61 1.42 -4.44
C LEU A 148 -9.04 0.58 -5.60
N ASP A 149 -9.04 -0.75 -5.47
CA ASP A 149 -8.61 -1.68 -6.51
C ASP A 149 -9.48 -1.55 -7.78
N SER A 150 -10.79 -1.32 -7.61
CA SER A 150 -11.69 -1.06 -8.75
C SER A 150 -11.34 0.23 -9.48
N LEU A 151 -10.91 1.28 -8.76
CA LEU A 151 -10.48 2.56 -9.36
C LEU A 151 -9.19 2.44 -10.18
N THR A 152 -8.36 1.42 -9.89
CA THR A 152 -7.14 1.16 -10.67
C THR A 152 -7.38 0.34 -11.95
N THR A 153 -8.60 -0.14 -12.17
CA THR A 153 -8.93 -1.07 -13.26
C THR A 153 -9.61 -0.31 -14.41
N PHE A 154 -8.84 0.38 -15.26
CA PHE A 154 -9.37 1.05 -16.46
C PHE A 154 -8.48 0.85 -17.70
N LYS A 155 -9.09 0.88 -18.89
CA LYS A 155 -8.43 0.58 -20.17
C LYS A 155 -8.06 1.81 -21.02
N ASP A 156 -8.74 2.94 -20.88
CA ASP A 156 -8.75 3.99 -21.92
C ASP A 156 -8.52 5.43 -21.41
N ARG A 157 -7.48 5.68 -20.59
CA ARG A 157 -7.16 7.06 -20.13
C ARG A 157 -5.82 7.54 -20.65
N LYS A 158 -5.73 8.86 -20.88
CA LYS A 158 -4.55 9.53 -21.42
C LYS A 158 -3.39 9.43 -20.43
N ASP A 159 -2.25 8.94 -20.94
CA ASP A 159 -1.00 8.90 -20.19
C ASP A 159 -0.52 10.32 -19.86
N ILE A 160 -0.21 10.55 -18.58
CA ILE A 160 0.46 11.78 -18.11
C ILE A 160 1.92 11.42 -17.87
N LYS A 161 2.85 12.19 -18.47
CA LYS A 161 4.29 12.04 -18.26
C LYS A 161 4.92 13.41 -17.97
N PRO A 162 5.87 13.50 -17.02
CA PRO A 162 6.40 12.42 -16.18
C PRO A 162 5.48 12.05 -15.01
N PHE A 163 5.63 10.83 -14.48
CA PHE A 163 5.00 10.38 -13.25
C PHE A 163 6.06 10.20 -12.17
N GLU A 164 5.75 10.70 -10.97
CA GLU A 164 6.58 10.55 -9.79
C GLU A 164 5.74 9.86 -8.73
N ALA A 165 6.25 8.73 -8.22
CA ALA A 165 5.64 8.04 -7.10
C ALA A 165 5.87 8.83 -5.82
N ASP A 166 4.93 8.73 -4.89
CA ASP A 166 4.99 9.42 -3.62
C ASP A 166 6.18 8.93 -2.76
N TYR A 167 6.74 9.85 -1.96
CA TYR A 167 7.88 9.59 -1.10
C TYR A 167 7.64 8.43 -0.12
N LEU A 168 6.40 8.22 0.34
CA LEU A 168 6.05 7.11 1.23
C LEU A 168 6.38 5.75 0.61
N VAL A 169 6.23 5.61 -0.71
CA VAL A 169 6.57 4.39 -1.45
C VAL A 169 8.07 4.24 -1.62
N VAL A 170 8.77 5.33 -1.91
CA VAL A 170 10.25 5.34 -2.02
C VAL A 170 10.90 4.94 -0.69
N GLU A 171 10.39 5.45 0.43
CA GLU A 171 10.88 5.09 1.76
C GLU A 171 10.59 3.63 2.10
N LEU A 172 9.38 3.15 1.79
CA LEU A 172 9.00 1.77 2.02
C LEU A 172 9.84 0.79 1.17
N GLU A 173 10.13 1.13 -0.09
CA GLU A 173 11.00 0.30 -0.93
C GLU A 173 12.37 0.13 -0.27
N LYS A 174 13.02 1.23 0.13
CA LYS A 174 14.32 1.19 0.82
C LYS A 174 14.27 0.32 2.08
N GLU A 175 13.19 0.43 2.85
CA GLU A 175 12.96 -0.39 4.04
C GLU A 175 12.84 -1.87 3.69
N LEU A 176 12.02 -2.22 2.72
CA LEU A 176 11.79 -3.59 2.27
C LEU A 176 13.05 -4.23 1.71
N PHE A 177 13.84 -3.50 0.91
CA PHE A 177 15.11 -3.98 0.36
C PHE A 177 16.14 -4.26 1.45
N ARG A 178 16.17 -3.45 2.51
CA ARG A 178 17.08 -3.66 3.64
C ARG A 178 16.74 -4.93 4.42
N ILE A 179 15.46 -5.26 4.57
CA ILE A 179 14.99 -6.40 5.36
C ILE A 179 14.98 -7.69 4.51
N HIS A 180 14.61 -7.57 3.23
CA HIS A 180 14.42 -8.68 2.30
C HIS A 180 15.11 -8.40 0.96
N PRO A 181 16.46 -8.32 0.93
CA PRO A 181 17.17 -8.08 -0.32
C PRO A 181 16.85 -9.21 -1.32
N PRO A 182 16.52 -8.89 -2.58
CA PRO A 182 16.30 -9.93 -3.57
C PRO A 182 17.56 -10.74 -3.79
N VAL A 183 17.37 -12.02 -4.08
CA VAL A 183 18.46 -12.90 -4.51
C VAL A 183 18.97 -12.37 -5.87
N THR A 184 20.22 -11.97 -5.93
CA THR A 184 20.87 -11.50 -7.16
C THR A 184 20.80 -12.57 -8.25
N ARG A 185 20.71 -12.16 -9.53
CA ARG A 185 20.65 -13.09 -10.68
C ARG A 185 21.80 -14.10 -10.67
N VAL A 186 22.99 -13.66 -10.25
CA VAL A 186 24.19 -14.51 -10.09
C VAL A 186 23.95 -15.69 -9.14
N ASN A 187 23.11 -15.54 -8.11
CA ASN A 187 22.77 -16.61 -7.18
C ASN A 187 21.61 -17.51 -7.63
N ARG A 188 20.82 -17.12 -8.64
CA ARG A 188 19.69 -17.92 -9.13
C ARG A 188 20.14 -19.14 -9.91
N ASP A 189 21.21 -19.02 -10.69
CA ASP A 189 21.76 -20.14 -11.47
C ASP A 189 22.51 -21.14 -10.59
N SER A 190 23.22 -20.67 -9.55
CA SER A 190 23.82 -21.53 -8.53
C SER A 190 22.77 -22.23 -7.64
N LEU A 191 21.63 -21.58 -7.36
CA LEU A 191 20.51 -22.23 -6.65
C LEU A 191 19.74 -23.25 -7.52
N LYS A 192 19.71 -23.08 -8.85
CA LYS A 192 19.18 -24.12 -9.77
C LYS A 192 20.09 -25.34 -9.81
N GLN A 193 21.41 -25.16 -9.76
CA GLN A 193 22.37 -26.27 -9.69
C GLN A 193 22.23 -27.08 -8.41
N LEU A 194 21.91 -26.45 -7.27
CA LEU A 194 21.71 -27.14 -6.00
C LEU A 194 20.40 -27.96 -5.91
N ARG A 195 19.41 -27.71 -6.78
CA ARG A 195 18.17 -28.51 -6.86
C ARG A 195 18.26 -29.69 -7.84
N TYR A 196 19.37 -29.83 -8.57
CA TYR A 196 19.61 -30.86 -9.59
C TYR A 196 20.64 -31.92 -9.15
N ILE A 197 20.81 -32.10 -7.85
CA ILE A 197 21.50 -33.28 -7.30
C ILE A 197 20.40 -34.22 -6.77
N GLU A 198 19.69 -34.87 -7.69
CA GLU A 198 18.94 -36.08 -7.34
C GLU A 198 19.94 -37.13 -6.83
N PRO A 199 19.60 -37.91 -5.79
CA PRO A 199 20.45 -39.00 -5.35
C PRO A 199 20.51 -40.04 -6.48
N LYS A 200 21.71 -40.27 -7.02
CA LYS A 200 21.96 -41.45 -7.87
C LYS A 200 21.46 -42.67 -7.12
N GLY A 201 20.43 -43.31 -7.68
CA GLY A 201 19.92 -44.58 -7.21
C GLY A 201 21.09 -45.56 -7.06
N LYS A 202 21.20 -46.15 -5.87
CA LYS A 202 21.95 -47.39 -5.71
C LYS A 202 21.18 -48.47 -6.45
N GLU A 203 21.72 -48.93 -7.56
CA GLU A 203 21.42 -50.27 -8.06
C GLU A 203 21.87 -51.26 -6.98
N PHE A 204 20.91 -52.00 -6.44
CA PHE A 204 21.19 -53.22 -5.70
C PHE A 204 21.08 -54.36 -6.71
N GLU A 205 22.22 -55.01 -6.99
CA GLU A 205 22.28 -56.40 -7.46
C GLU A 205 21.76 -57.36 -6.38
#